data_AF-A0AAX6IHQ5-F1
#
_entry.id   AF-A0AAX6IHQ5-F1
#
_cell.length_a   1.000
_cell.length_b   1.000
_cell.length_c   1.000
_cell.angle_alpha   90.00
_cell.angle_beta   90.00
_cell.angle_gamma   90.00
#
_symmetry.space_group_name_H-M   'P 1'
#
loop_
_entity.id
_entity.type
_entity.pdbx_description
1 polymer ?
#
loop_
_entity_poly.entity_id
_entity_poly.type
_entity_poly.pdbx_seq_one_letter_code
_entity_poly.pdbx_strand_id
1 'polypeptide(L)'
;MSLRGRHANPRYGFKLHHRDKEIPLDQVQYEGLGDADVILGLKIIRTGTGIALSQSHYIEKMLTRYGYQDLPFIDTPYRSDQKLEPNSKESVRQLEYASVIGSLMYATTATRPDIAFAVGMLSRFTSNPGVEHWKAVKRVMRYLKKTQTYALFYSGDPSVVEGFSDASWCSDMESEYSTGGFVFAMGGAAISWKSKKQTMLSRSSMESEFFALDAAADEAE
;
A
#
# COMPACT_ATOMS: atom_id res chain seq x y z
N MET A 1 -9.24 23.07 10.53
CA MET A 1 -8.11 23.03 9.58
C MET A 1 -6.93 23.76 10.22
N SER A 2 -6.05 23.05 10.94
CA SER A 2 -4.91 23.64 11.65
C SER A 2 -3.63 23.12 11.02
N LEU A 3 -2.92 24.02 10.33
CA LEU A 3 -1.69 23.77 9.60
C LEU A 3 -0.50 23.95 10.55
N ARG A 4 0.31 22.91 10.74
CA ARG A 4 1.67 23.05 11.28
C ARG A 4 2.67 22.48 10.29
N GLY A 5 3.19 23.34 9.41
CA GLY A 5 4.39 23.06 8.64
C GLY A 5 5.62 23.12 9.55
N ARG A 6 6.44 22.07 9.53
CA ARG A 6 7.82 22.12 10.04
C ARG A 6 8.77 21.60 8.96
N HIS A 7 9.66 22.51 8.55
CA HIS A 7 10.92 22.36 7.79
C HIS A 7 11.22 21.01 7.13
N ALA A 8 11.23 21.03 5.80
CA ALA A 8 11.71 19.95 4.94
C ALA A 8 13.24 19.81 4.97
N ASN A 9 13.73 18.58 5.11
CA ASN A 9 15.12 18.18 4.96
C ASN A 9 15.24 17.31 3.68
N PRO A 10 16.10 17.65 2.70
CA PRO A 10 16.02 17.12 1.33
C PRO A 10 16.63 15.71 1.14
N ARG A 11 16.48 14.80 2.10
CA ARG A 11 17.10 13.45 2.06
C ARG A 11 16.16 12.27 2.30
N TYR A 12 14.85 12.44 2.17
CA TYR A 12 13.89 11.39 2.53
C TYR A 12 13.06 10.95 1.34
N GLY A 13 13.33 9.72 0.87
CA GLY A 13 12.35 8.95 0.13
C GLY A 13 11.10 8.70 0.97
N PHE A 14 9.99 8.48 0.28
CA PHE A 14 8.65 8.17 0.76
C PHE A 14 8.63 7.59 2.19
N LYS A 15 8.40 8.46 3.17
CA LYS A 15 8.12 8.06 4.54
C LYS A 15 6.69 8.47 4.82
N LEU A 16 5.74 7.64 4.37
CA LEU A 16 4.45 7.58 5.05
C LEU A 16 4.77 7.36 6.53
N HIS A 17 4.60 8.39 7.34
CA HIS A 17 4.60 8.24 8.78
C HIS A 17 3.37 7.37 9.07
N HIS A 18 3.59 6.05 9.20
CA HIS A 18 2.63 5.02 9.58
C HIS A 18 1.91 5.42 10.88
N ARG A 19 0.89 6.27 10.77
CA ARG A 19 -0.10 6.50 11.82
C ARG A 19 -1.45 5.90 11.47
N ASP A 20 -1.57 5.23 10.32
CA ASP A 20 -2.70 4.35 10.03
C ASP A 20 -2.51 3.06 10.84
N LYS A 21 -3.43 2.79 11.77
CA LYS A 21 -3.33 1.62 12.65
C LYS A 21 -3.79 0.37 11.90
N GLU A 22 -2.91 -0.18 11.07
CA GLU A 22 -2.94 -1.62 10.81
C GLU A 22 -2.47 -2.33 12.08
N ILE A 23 -3.34 -3.15 12.66
CA ILE A 23 -3.02 -3.87 13.90
C ILE A 23 -3.05 -5.39 13.66
N PRO A 24 -2.16 -6.14 14.31
CA PRO A 24 -2.26 -7.58 14.37
C PRO A 24 -3.61 -8.03 14.96
N LEU A 25 -4.25 -9.02 14.34
CA LEU A 25 -5.55 -9.55 14.78
C LEU A 25 -5.57 -10.12 16.20
N ASP A 26 -4.44 -10.60 16.73
CA ASP A 26 -4.33 -11.10 18.11
C ASP A 26 -4.47 -10.00 19.16
N GLN A 27 -4.38 -8.73 18.77
CA GLN A 27 -4.67 -7.57 19.63
C GLN A 27 -6.17 -7.20 19.64
N VAL A 28 -7.00 -7.89 18.86
CA VAL A 28 -8.44 -7.60 18.69
C VAL A 28 -9.26 -8.64 19.47
N GLN A 29 -10.03 -8.20 20.47
CA GLN A 29 -10.90 -9.10 21.26
C GLN A 29 -12.19 -9.45 20.49
N TYR A 30 -12.32 -10.71 20.07
CA TYR A 30 -13.44 -11.20 19.27
C TYR A 30 -14.72 -11.41 20.10
N GLU A 31 -15.81 -10.78 19.70
CA GLU A 31 -17.16 -11.10 20.19
C GLU A 31 -17.95 -11.71 19.02
N GLY A 32 -18.13 -13.03 19.03
CA GLY A 32 -18.87 -13.71 17.98
C GLY A 32 -20.37 -13.65 18.26
N LEU A 33 -21.17 -13.13 17.30
CA LEU A 33 -22.62 -13.33 17.14
C LEU A 33 -23.13 -12.59 15.86
N GLY A 34 -23.59 -13.35 14.85
CA GLY A 34 -24.58 -12.93 13.82
C GLY A 34 -24.18 -11.93 12.71
N ASP A 35 -24.63 -12.22 11.47
CA ASP A 35 -24.52 -11.48 10.19
C ASP A 35 -23.15 -11.39 9.46
N ALA A 36 -23.19 -11.85 8.19
CA ALA A 36 -22.12 -11.96 7.17
C ALA A 36 -20.69 -11.63 7.63
N ASP A 37 -19.98 -12.67 8.09
CA ASP A 37 -18.58 -12.58 8.55
C ASP A 37 -17.59 -12.35 7.40
N VAL A 38 -18.00 -12.56 6.14
CA VAL A 38 -17.14 -12.43 4.95
C VAL A 38 -17.89 -11.78 3.80
N ILE A 39 -17.35 -10.67 3.28
CA ILE A 39 -17.84 -9.99 2.07
C ILE A 39 -16.67 -9.83 1.10
N LEU A 40 -16.80 -10.32 -0.14
CA LEU A 40 -15.72 -10.29 -1.14
C LEU A 40 -14.40 -10.93 -0.66
N GLY A 41 -14.43 -11.83 0.33
CA GLY A 41 -13.21 -12.39 0.92
C GLY A 41 -12.53 -11.48 1.96
N LEU A 42 -13.16 -10.36 2.33
CA LEU A 42 -12.84 -9.59 3.52
C LEU A 42 -13.55 -10.19 4.71
N LYS A 43 -12.80 -10.59 5.74
CA LYS A 43 -13.36 -10.99 7.02
C LYS A 43 -13.68 -9.75 7.84
N ILE A 44 -14.92 -9.63 8.29
CA ILE A 44 -15.39 -8.56 9.17
C ILE A 44 -15.41 -9.12 10.58
N ILE A 45 -14.66 -8.50 11.49
CA ILE A 45 -14.58 -8.91 12.89
C ILE A 45 -15.15 -7.78 13.73
N ARG A 46 -16.26 -8.04 14.40
CA ARG A 46 -16.87 -7.08 15.32
C ARG A 46 -16.36 -7.35 16.73
N THR A 47 -16.09 -6.28 17.45
CA THR A 47 -15.67 -6.29 18.85
C THR A 47 -16.49 -5.28 19.61
N GLY A 48 -16.53 -5.36 20.94
CA GLY A 48 -17.17 -4.34 21.77
C GLY A 48 -16.56 -2.94 21.64
N THR A 49 -15.40 -2.81 20.98
CA THR A 49 -14.66 -1.54 20.84
C THR A 49 -14.52 -1.05 19.40
N GLY A 50 -15.04 -1.77 18.41
CA GLY A 50 -14.84 -1.43 17.00
C GLY A 50 -14.98 -2.60 16.03
N ILE A 51 -14.66 -2.34 14.76
CA ILE A 51 -14.74 -3.29 13.65
C ILE A 51 -13.36 -3.45 13.02
N ALA A 52 -12.90 -4.70 12.84
CA ALA A 52 -11.69 -5.01 12.08
C ALA A 52 -12.03 -5.59 10.71
N LEU A 53 -11.35 -5.10 9.66
CA LEU A 53 -11.40 -5.66 8.31
C LEU A 53 -10.09 -6.40 8.03
N SER A 54 -10.19 -7.69 7.73
CA SER A 54 -9.03 -8.57 7.53
C SER A 54 -9.07 -9.32 6.21
N GLN A 55 -7.88 -9.49 5.61
CA GLN A 55 -7.65 -10.30 4.42
C GLN A 55 -6.73 -11.51 4.65
N SER A 56 -6.56 -11.96 5.89
CA SER A 56 -5.59 -13.02 6.21
C SER A 56 -5.75 -14.28 5.36
N HIS A 57 -7.00 -14.74 5.17
CA HIS A 57 -7.29 -15.90 4.34
C HIS A 57 -6.98 -15.68 2.86
N TYR A 58 -7.25 -14.47 2.34
CA TYR A 58 -6.92 -14.12 0.97
C TYR A 58 -5.40 -14.10 0.77
N ILE A 59 -4.67 -13.46 1.69
CA ILE A 59 -3.21 -13.38 1.65
C ILE A 59 -2.60 -14.78 1.73
N GLU A 60 -3.07 -15.65 2.64
CA GLU A 60 -2.60 -17.03 2.77
C GLU A 60 -2.81 -17.84 1.49
N LYS A 61 -4.00 -17.75 0.89
CA LYS A 61 -4.30 -18.40 -0.41
C LYS A 61 -3.42 -17.86 -1.52
N MET A 62 -3.19 -16.55 -1.58
CA MET A 62 -2.32 -15.93 -2.57
C MET A 62 -0.87 -16.40 -2.40
N LEU A 63 -0.35 -16.44 -1.16
CA LEU A 63 1.00 -16.94 -0.88
C LEU A 63 1.15 -18.39 -1.30
N THR A 64 0.17 -19.24 -0.97
CA THR A 64 0.17 -20.66 -1.36
C THR A 64 0.11 -20.82 -2.88
N ARG A 65 -0.77 -20.08 -3.57
CA ARG A 65 -0.94 -20.13 -5.03
C ARG A 65 0.35 -19.87 -5.79
N TYR A 66 1.16 -18.92 -5.31
CA TYR A 66 2.41 -18.52 -5.97
C TYR A 66 3.67 -19.16 -5.35
N GLY A 67 3.53 -20.06 -4.37
CA GLY A 67 4.66 -20.79 -3.78
C GLY A 67 5.51 -19.99 -2.79
N TYR A 68 4.90 -19.06 -2.05
CA TYR A 68 5.58 -18.18 -1.08
C TYR A 68 5.34 -18.57 0.38
N GLN A 69 4.54 -19.60 0.66
CA GLN A 69 4.17 -20.03 2.00
C GLN A 69 5.35 -20.51 2.85
N ASP A 70 6.40 -21.10 2.25
CA ASP A 70 7.55 -21.66 2.97
C ASP A 70 8.78 -20.73 2.99
N LEU A 71 8.69 -19.57 2.36
CA LEU A 71 9.83 -18.65 2.27
C LEU A 71 10.02 -17.84 3.57
N PRO A 72 11.26 -17.45 3.94
CA PRO A 72 11.48 -16.58 5.08
C PRO A 72 10.77 -15.24 4.88
N PHE A 73 10.27 -14.62 5.94
CA PHE A 73 9.60 -13.32 5.84
C PHE A 73 10.61 -12.16 5.76
N ILE A 74 10.12 -10.93 5.60
CA ILE A 74 10.92 -9.69 5.65
C ILE A 74 10.13 -8.53 6.25
N ASP A 75 10.82 -7.51 6.73
CA ASP A 75 10.21 -6.44 7.53
C ASP A 75 9.63 -5.27 6.74
N THR A 76 10.04 -5.09 5.47
CA THR A 76 9.53 -3.99 4.64
C THR A 76 9.12 -4.46 3.26
N PRO A 77 8.03 -3.91 2.67
CA PRO A 77 7.56 -4.30 1.35
C PRO A 77 8.44 -3.74 0.23
N TYR A 78 9.09 -2.61 0.48
CA TYR A 78 9.98 -1.92 -0.45
C TYR A 78 11.29 -1.51 0.23
N ARG A 79 12.36 -1.39 -0.56
CA ARG A 79 13.67 -0.91 -0.11
C ARG A 79 13.85 0.54 -0.54
N SER A 80 14.19 1.43 0.39
CA SER A 80 14.39 2.85 0.07
C SER A 80 15.57 3.10 -0.89
N ASP A 81 16.53 2.17 -0.94
CA ASP A 81 17.71 2.24 -1.82
C ASP A 81 17.53 1.48 -3.14
N GLN A 82 16.39 0.79 -3.32
CA GLN A 82 16.12 0.04 -4.54
C GLN A 82 15.55 0.96 -5.61
N LYS A 83 16.24 1.00 -6.76
CA LYS A 83 15.74 1.59 -8.00
C LYS A 83 15.37 0.47 -8.97
N LEU A 84 14.16 0.55 -9.53
CA LEU A 84 13.69 -0.39 -10.56
C LEU A 84 13.75 0.33 -11.89
N GLU A 85 14.42 -0.27 -12.86
CA GLU A 85 14.64 0.30 -14.19
C GLU A 85 13.91 -0.57 -15.22
N PRO A 86 13.40 0.01 -16.32
CA PRO A 86 12.78 -0.77 -17.38
C PRO A 86 13.67 -1.90 -17.91
N ASN A 87 13.05 -3.06 -18.16
CA ASN A 87 13.78 -4.21 -18.67
C ASN A 87 14.10 -4.00 -20.15
N SER A 88 15.38 -4.01 -20.51
CA SER A 88 15.84 -3.94 -21.91
C SER A 88 15.96 -5.32 -22.59
N LYS A 89 15.82 -6.40 -21.81
CA LYS A 89 15.89 -7.79 -22.29
C LYS A 89 14.51 -8.36 -22.57
N GLU A 90 14.46 -9.61 -23.00
CA GLU A 90 13.22 -10.37 -23.08
C GLU A 90 12.51 -10.44 -21.71
N SER A 91 11.19 -10.40 -21.76
CA SER A 91 10.35 -10.45 -20.57
C SER A 91 10.45 -11.80 -19.87
N VAL A 92 10.45 -11.79 -18.55
CA VAL A 92 10.45 -13.00 -17.73
C VAL A 92 9.04 -13.28 -17.21
N ARG A 93 8.41 -14.36 -17.68
CA ARG A 93 7.11 -14.87 -17.17
C ARG A 93 6.03 -13.77 -17.08
N GLN A 94 5.89 -12.97 -18.14
CA GLN A 94 5.03 -11.78 -18.16
C GLN A 94 3.59 -12.02 -17.65
N LEU A 95 2.93 -13.07 -18.13
CA LEU A 95 1.54 -13.38 -17.75
C LEU A 95 1.40 -13.67 -16.25
N GLU A 96 2.37 -14.36 -15.68
CA GLU A 96 2.36 -14.67 -14.26
C GLU A 96 2.70 -13.45 -13.42
N TYR A 97 3.61 -12.61 -13.89
CA TYR A 97 3.88 -11.32 -13.26
C TYR A 97 2.60 -10.48 -13.18
N ALA A 98 1.89 -10.33 -14.30
CA ALA A 98 0.61 -9.63 -14.35
C ALA A 98 -0.43 -10.24 -13.40
N SER A 99 -0.49 -11.58 -13.32
CA SER A 99 -1.39 -12.29 -12.40
C SER A 99 -1.07 -11.99 -10.92
N VAL A 100 0.21 -12.00 -10.55
CA VAL A 100 0.65 -11.68 -9.18
C VAL A 100 0.34 -10.22 -8.85
N ILE A 101 0.66 -9.29 -9.76
CA ILE A 101 0.36 -7.87 -9.56
C ILE A 101 -1.15 -7.65 -9.38
N GLY A 102 -2.00 -8.27 -10.20
CA GLY A 102 -3.45 -8.19 -10.03
C GLY A 102 -3.93 -8.70 -8.67
N SER A 103 -3.33 -9.78 -8.15
CA SER A 103 -3.65 -10.29 -6.81
C SER A 103 -3.19 -9.34 -5.70
N LEU A 104 -2.00 -8.77 -5.85
CA LEU A 104 -1.48 -7.76 -4.93
C LEU A 104 -2.32 -6.47 -4.95
N MET A 105 -2.78 -6.03 -6.12
CA MET A 105 -3.67 -4.87 -6.25
C MET A 105 -5.00 -5.08 -5.52
N TYR A 106 -5.54 -6.30 -5.51
CA TYR A 106 -6.72 -6.58 -4.70
C TYR A 106 -6.44 -6.43 -3.20
N ALA A 107 -5.29 -6.95 -2.73
CA ALA A 107 -4.89 -6.78 -1.34
C ALA A 107 -4.73 -5.29 -0.99
N THR A 108 -4.08 -4.52 -1.87
CA THR A 108 -3.83 -3.09 -1.64
C THR A 108 -5.11 -2.29 -1.56
N THR A 109 -6.07 -2.54 -2.44
CA THR A 109 -7.31 -1.74 -2.54
C THR A 109 -8.26 -2.02 -1.38
N ALA A 110 -8.16 -3.20 -0.77
CA ALA A 110 -9.17 -3.63 0.18
C ALA A 110 -8.76 -3.41 1.65
N THR A 111 -7.56 -3.86 2.07
CA THR A 111 -7.14 -3.70 3.48
C THR A 111 -5.65 -3.45 3.69
N ARG A 112 -4.83 -3.32 2.63
CA ARG A 112 -3.36 -3.23 2.75
C ARG A 112 -2.78 -1.95 2.13
N PRO A 113 -3.10 -0.76 2.67
CA PRO A 113 -2.48 0.50 2.24
C PRO A 113 -0.95 0.48 2.37
N ASP A 114 -0.41 -0.26 3.34
CA ASP A 114 1.02 -0.35 3.61
C ASP A 114 1.88 -0.89 2.44
N ILE A 115 1.29 -1.65 1.51
CA ILE A 115 1.98 -2.14 0.30
C ILE A 115 1.63 -1.35 -0.98
N ALA A 116 0.73 -0.36 -0.91
CA ALA A 116 0.20 0.36 -2.08
C ALA A 116 1.31 0.99 -2.93
N PHE A 117 2.32 1.60 -2.28
CA PHE A 117 3.47 2.17 -2.99
C PHE A 117 4.28 1.11 -3.73
N ALA A 118 4.63 0.01 -3.06
CA ALA A 118 5.44 -1.06 -3.65
C ALA A 118 4.74 -1.68 -4.87
N VAL A 119 3.44 -1.96 -4.74
CA VAL A 119 2.63 -2.54 -5.82
C VAL A 119 2.44 -1.54 -6.97
N GLY A 120 2.20 -0.26 -6.65
CA GLY A 120 2.09 0.81 -7.65
C GLY A 120 3.37 1.05 -8.44
N MET A 121 4.54 0.83 -7.85
CA MET A 121 5.82 0.85 -8.57
C MET A 121 5.96 -0.38 -9.47
N LEU A 122 5.63 -1.57 -8.97
CA LEU A 122 5.79 -2.83 -9.71
C LEU A 122 4.83 -2.95 -10.90
N SER A 123 3.61 -2.43 -10.77
CA SER A 123 2.61 -2.50 -11.85
C SER A 123 3.05 -1.81 -13.15
N ARG A 124 3.97 -0.84 -13.07
CA ARG A 124 4.57 -0.16 -14.23
C ARG A 124 5.29 -1.10 -15.19
N PHE A 125 5.80 -2.23 -14.69
CA PHE A 125 6.63 -3.15 -15.45
C PHE A 125 5.86 -4.38 -15.96
N THR A 126 4.53 -4.36 -15.90
CA THR A 126 3.68 -5.52 -16.27
C THR A 126 3.81 -5.94 -17.74
N SER A 127 4.14 -5.01 -18.65
CA SER A 127 4.33 -5.30 -20.08
C SER A 127 5.66 -5.97 -20.39
N ASN A 128 6.73 -5.67 -19.64
CA ASN A 128 8.04 -6.27 -19.82
C ASN A 128 8.78 -6.43 -18.47
N PRO A 129 8.39 -7.40 -17.62
CA PRO A 129 9.06 -7.62 -16.35
C PRO A 129 10.42 -8.30 -16.52
N GLY A 130 11.41 -7.86 -15.74
CA GLY A 130 12.74 -8.44 -15.66
C GLY A 130 13.00 -9.13 -14.32
N VAL A 131 14.22 -9.65 -14.15
CA VAL A 131 14.60 -10.40 -12.93
C VAL A 131 14.54 -9.53 -11.67
N GLU A 132 14.95 -8.27 -11.74
CA GLU A 132 14.88 -7.36 -10.59
C GLU A 132 13.44 -7.02 -10.18
N HIS A 133 12.52 -6.95 -11.15
CA HIS A 133 11.09 -6.78 -10.89
C HIS A 133 10.52 -7.99 -10.13
N TRP A 134 10.92 -9.21 -10.50
CA TRP A 134 10.53 -10.42 -9.78
C TRP A 134 11.10 -10.49 -8.36
N LYS A 135 12.36 -10.06 -8.15
CA LYS A 135 12.95 -9.97 -6.82
C LYS A 135 12.16 -9.01 -5.91
N ALA A 136 11.68 -7.90 -6.47
CA ALA A 136 10.85 -6.95 -5.76
C ALA A 136 9.45 -7.51 -5.42
N VAL A 137 8.78 -8.18 -6.36
CA VAL A 137 7.52 -8.91 -6.10
C VAL A 137 7.71 -9.93 -4.96
N LYS A 138 8.80 -10.70 -5.01
CA LYS A 138 9.16 -11.66 -3.96
C LYS A 138 9.31 -10.99 -2.59
N ARG A 139 9.83 -9.75 -2.53
CA ARG A 139 9.92 -8.98 -1.28
C ARG A 139 8.53 -8.67 -0.72
N VAL A 140 7.62 -8.17 -1.56
CA VAL A 140 6.23 -7.86 -1.14
C VAL A 140 5.53 -9.10 -0.61
N MET A 141 5.63 -10.24 -1.30
CA MET A 141 5.05 -11.52 -0.83
C MET A 141 5.62 -11.95 0.53
N ARG A 142 6.94 -11.86 0.71
CA ARG A 142 7.59 -12.20 2.00
C ARG A 142 7.20 -11.26 3.14
N TYR A 143 6.93 -9.99 2.82
CA TYR A 143 6.46 -9.02 3.78
C TYR A 143 5.00 -9.30 4.18
N LEU A 144 4.14 -9.60 3.20
CA LEU A 144 2.76 -10.01 3.44
C LEU A 144 2.67 -11.29 4.27
N LYS A 145 3.61 -12.24 4.11
CA LYS A 145 3.70 -13.41 5.00
C LYS A 145 3.90 -13.02 6.47
N LYS A 146 4.76 -12.03 6.75
CA LYS A 146 4.98 -11.54 8.13
C LYS A 146 3.71 -10.92 8.71
N THR A 147 3.00 -10.17 7.88
CA THR A 147 1.91 -9.27 8.26
C THR A 147 0.56 -9.81 7.85
N GLN A 148 0.44 -11.13 7.58
CA GLN A 148 -0.78 -11.72 7.04
C GLN A 148 -1.98 -11.55 7.99
N THR A 149 -1.73 -11.42 9.29
CA THR A 149 -2.72 -11.21 10.34
C THR A 149 -3.05 -9.73 10.59
N TYR A 150 -2.53 -8.80 9.80
CA TYR A 150 -2.84 -7.39 9.97
C TYR A 150 -4.26 -7.10 9.47
N ALA A 151 -4.94 -6.19 10.16
CA ALA A 151 -6.29 -5.74 9.85
C ALA A 151 -6.41 -4.23 10.04
N LEU A 152 -7.29 -3.61 9.26
CA LEU A 152 -7.72 -2.23 9.50
C LEU A 152 -8.74 -2.24 10.63
N PHE A 153 -8.45 -1.56 11.74
CA PHE A 153 -9.32 -1.53 12.90
C PHE A 153 -9.95 -0.15 13.12
N TYR A 154 -11.27 -0.12 13.03
CA TYR A 154 -12.08 1.08 13.20
C TYR A 154 -12.71 1.08 14.60
N SER A 155 -12.15 1.87 15.52
CA SER A 155 -12.69 2.07 16.86
C SER A 155 -13.85 3.07 16.92
N GLY A 156 -14.06 3.84 15.85
CA GLY A 156 -15.06 4.91 15.79
C GLY A 156 -14.56 6.28 16.32
N ASP A 157 -13.31 6.36 16.78
CA ASP A 157 -12.65 7.59 17.21
C ASP A 157 -11.27 7.73 16.53
N PRO A 158 -10.87 8.91 16.01
CA PRO A 158 -11.69 10.13 15.89
C PRO A 158 -12.80 9.99 14.85
N SER A 159 -13.94 10.64 15.08
CA SER A 159 -15.06 10.71 14.12
C SER A 159 -14.86 11.74 13.00
N VAL A 160 -13.67 12.33 12.93
CA VAL A 160 -13.27 13.31 11.92
C VAL A 160 -12.38 12.62 10.91
N VAL A 161 -12.57 12.94 9.63
CA VAL A 161 -11.69 12.49 8.55
C VAL A 161 -10.39 13.28 8.60
N GLU A 162 -9.26 12.58 8.69
CA GLU A 162 -7.92 13.14 8.58
C GLU A 162 -7.28 12.71 7.26
N GLY A 163 -6.80 13.68 6.47
CA GLY A 163 -6.13 13.44 5.19
C GLY A 163 -4.64 13.75 5.26
N PHE A 164 -3.84 12.89 4.67
CA PHE A 164 -2.40 13.06 4.50
C PHE A 164 -2.03 12.88 3.03
N SER A 165 -1.13 13.70 2.51
CA SER A 165 -0.58 13.59 1.16
C SER A 165 0.94 13.62 1.21
N ASP A 166 1.60 12.84 0.35
CA ASP A 166 3.05 12.84 0.21
C ASP A 166 3.44 12.62 -1.26
N ALA A 167 4.63 13.08 -1.64
CA ALA A 167 5.17 12.86 -2.98
C ALA A 167 6.67 12.55 -2.95
N SER A 168 7.09 11.66 -3.85
CA SER A 168 8.50 11.37 -4.11
C SER A 168 8.89 11.92 -5.47
N TRP A 169 9.80 12.90 -5.46
CA TRP A 169 10.28 13.57 -6.66
C TRP A 169 11.29 12.71 -7.43
N CYS A 170 11.09 12.57 -8.75
CA CYS A 170 12.02 11.94 -9.69
C CYS A 170 12.69 10.65 -9.17
N SER A 171 11.90 9.77 -8.53
CA SER A 171 12.42 8.52 -7.96
C SER A 171 12.73 7.43 -9.00
N ASP A 172 12.42 7.69 -10.27
CA ASP A 172 12.42 6.74 -11.38
C ASP A 172 13.29 7.33 -12.50
N MET A 173 14.48 6.75 -12.78
CA MET A 173 15.54 7.43 -13.55
C MET A 173 15.18 7.66 -15.02
N GLU A 174 14.25 6.88 -15.59
CA GLU A 174 13.70 7.10 -16.94
C GLU A 174 12.36 7.85 -16.94
N SER A 175 11.73 8.02 -15.78
CA SER A 175 10.44 8.66 -15.64
C SER A 175 10.61 9.96 -14.88
N GLU A 176 10.69 11.07 -15.62
CA GLU A 176 10.65 12.44 -15.07
C GLU A 176 9.39 12.75 -14.24
N TYR A 177 8.46 11.80 -14.14
CA TYR A 177 7.26 11.87 -13.32
C TYR A 177 7.51 11.34 -11.92
N SER A 178 7.07 12.15 -10.97
CA SER A 178 7.07 11.84 -9.54
C SER A 178 5.97 10.85 -9.18
N THR A 179 6.06 10.27 -7.99
CA THR A 179 5.00 9.41 -7.44
C THR A 179 4.35 10.13 -6.27
N GLY A 180 3.06 10.43 -6.39
CA GLY A 180 2.26 11.04 -5.35
C GLY A 180 1.35 10.02 -4.69
N GLY A 181 0.94 10.28 -3.47
CA GLY A 181 -0.04 9.46 -2.79
C GLY A 181 -0.74 10.22 -1.68
N PHE A 182 -1.86 9.65 -1.26
CA PHE A 182 -2.62 10.14 -0.12
C PHE A 182 -3.16 8.99 0.71
N VAL A 183 -3.52 9.29 1.94
CA VAL A 183 -4.32 8.44 2.81
C VAL A 183 -5.29 9.31 3.60
N PHE A 184 -6.55 8.92 3.59
CA PHE A 184 -7.60 9.44 4.45
C PHE A 184 -7.89 8.39 5.52
N ALA A 185 -7.94 8.81 6.77
CA ALA A 185 -8.23 7.96 7.91
C ALA A 185 -9.41 8.52 8.70
N MET A 186 -10.21 7.62 9.27
CA MET A 186 -11.31 7.94 10.17
C MET A 186 -11.52 6.75 11.11
N GLY A 187 -11.90 7.03 12.36
CA GLY A 187 -12.16 5.99 13.34
C GLY A 187 -10.94 5.15 13.68
N GLY A 188 -9.73 5.68 13.48
CA GLY A 188 -8.46 5.02 13.85
C GLY A 188 -7.77 4.23 12.74
N ALA A 189 -8.37 4.09 11.55
CA ALA A 189 -7.78 3.39 10.41
C ALA A 189 -8.05 4.08 9.07
N ALA A 190 -7.30 3.70 8.03
CA ALA A 190 -7.43 4.23 6.68
C ALA A 190 -8.80 3.86 6.06
N ILE A 191 -9.45 4.82 5.39
CA ILE A 191 -10.74 4.67 4.70
C ILE A 191 -10.63 4.88 3.19
N SER A 192 -9.66 5.69 2.73
CA SER A 192 -9.30 5.84 1.32
C SER A 192 -7.80 6.08 1.20
N TRP A 193 -7.16 5.53 0.19
CA TRP A 193 -5.72 5.72 -0.03
C TRP A 193 -5.36 5.47 -1.48
N LYS A 194 -4.24 6.06 -1.90
CA LYS A 194 -3.73 5.90 -3.26
C LYS A 194 -2.23 6.15 -3.29
N SER A 195 -1.53 5.41 -4.14
CA SER A 195 -0.16 5.72 -4.55
C SER A 195 -0.10 5.60 -6.07
N LYS A 196 0.22 6.70 -6.75
CA LYS A 196 0.11 6.79 -8.20
C LYS A 196 1.27 7.59 -8.79
N LYS A 197 1.71 7.15 -9.97
CA LYS A 197 2.57 7.97 -10.84
C LYS A 197 1.82 9.25 -11.23
N GLN A 198 2.44 10.41 -11.02
CA GLN A 198 1.86 11.68 -11.42
C GLN A 198 1.77 11.75 -12.95
N THR A 199 0.71 12.36 -13.46
CA THR A 199 0.50 12.59 -14.89
C THR A 199 1.18 13.86 -15.38
N MET A 200 1.44 14.81 -14.48
CA MET A 200 2.16 16.04 -14.75
C MET A 200 3.63 15.91 -14.35
N LEU A 201 4.50 16.52 -15.16
CA LEU A 201 5.93 16.56 -14.90
C LEU A 201 6.23 17.66 -13.89
N SER A 202 6.70 17.27 -12.71
CA SER A 202 7.10 18.19 -11.65
C SER A 202 8.56 18.58 -11.79
N ARG A 203 8.84 19.88 -11.79
CA ARG A 203 10.19 20.46 -11.91
C ARG A 203 10.89 20.64 -10.56
N SER A 204 10.18 20.42 -9.46
CA SER A 204 10.71 20.49 -8.11
C SER A 204 9.96 19.55 -7.17
N SER A 205 10.54 19.25 -6.00
CA SER A 205 9.86 18.49 -4.95
C SER A 205 8.58 19.19 -4.45
N MET A 206 8.60 20.53 -4.34
CA MET A 206 7.45 21.32 -3.95
C MET A 206 6.28 21.18 -4.95
N GLU A 207 6.59 21.16 -6.24
CA GLU A 207 5.58 20.96 -7.28
C GLU A 207 5.01 19.54 -7.25
N SER A 208 5.84 18.53 -6.98
CA SER A 208 5.35 17.16 -6.77
C SER A 208 4.43 17.06 -5.55
N GLU A 209 4.78 17.69 -4.43
CA GLU A 209 3.94 17.74 -3.22
C GLU A 209 2.61 18.43 -3.51
N PHE A 210 2.63 19.53 -4.28
CA PHE A 210 1.42 20.24 -4.67
C PHE A 210 0.48 19.36 -5.51
N PHE A 211 1.00 18.62 -6.50
CA PHE A 211 0.17 17.68 -7.28
C PHE A 211 -0.39 16.51 -6.45
N ALA A 212 0.35 16.04 -5.44
CA ALA A 212 -0.18 15.03 -4.53
C ALA A 212 -1.29 15.58 -3.63
N LEU A 213 -1.16 16.83 -3.20
CA LEU A 213 -2.19 17.54 -2.43
C LEU A 213 -3.45 17.79 -3.27
N ASP A 214 -3.30 18.21 -4.52
CA ASP A 214 -4.39 18.40 -5.48
C ASP A 214 -5.20 17.10 -5.68
N ALA A 215 -4.51 15.99 -5.95
CA ALA A 215 -5.14 14.68 -6.06
C ALA A 215 -5.82 14.20 -4.76
N ALA A 216 -5.34 14.66 -3.60
CA ALA A 216 -6.01 14.40 -2.33
C ALA A 216 -7.27 15.27 -2.16
N ALA A 217 -7.22 16.53 -2.59
CA ALA A 217 -8.38 17.42 -2.57
C ALA A 217 -9.51 16.88 -3.47
N ASP A 218 -9.17 16.39 -4.66
CA ASP A 218 -10.12 15.74 -5.58
C ASP A 218 -10.83 14.54 -4.96
N GLU A 219 -10.14 13.75 -4.12
CA GLU A 219 -10.74 12.59 -3.43
C GLU A 219 -11.61 13.01 -2.23
N ALA A 220 -11.38 14.20 -1.67
CA ALA A 220 -12.10 14.71 -0.51
C ALA A 220 -13.41 15.45 -0.86
N GLU A 221 -13.62 15.77 -2.15
CA GLU A 221 -14.79 16.47 -2.68
C GLU A 221 -15.98 15.51 -2.93
#